data_AF-A0A932WCV8-F1
#
_entry.id   AF-A0A932WCV8-F1
#
_cell.length_a   1.000
_cell.length_b   1.000
_cell.length_c   1.000
_cell.angle_alpha   90.00
_cell.angle_beta   90.00
_cell.angle_gamma   90.00
#
_symmetry.space_group_name_H-M   'P 1'
#
loop_
_entity.id
_entity.type
_entity.pdbx_description
1 polymer ?
#
loop_
_entity_poly.entity_id
_entity_poly.type
_entity_poly.pdbx_seq_one_letter_code
_entity_poly.pdbx_strand_id
1 'polypeptide(L)' 'DAIEEAKKDDRQMAFLLNPTKIEQVKAVATAGQVMPQKSTYFYPKLLSGLVINPIE' A
#
# COMPACT_ATOMS: atom_id res chain seq x y z
N ASP A 1 0.12 14.61 0.75
CA ASP A 1 0.90 14.27 -0.47
C ASP A 1 2.33 13.96 -0.04
N ALA A 2 3.02 13.03 -0.69
CA ALA A 2 4.38 12.63 -0.32
C ALA A 2 5.36 13.81 -0.39
N ILE A 3 5.17 14.72 -1.35
CA ILE A 3 6.00 15.93 -1.51
C ILE A 3 5.81 16.88 -0.33
N GLU A 4 4.57 17.12 0.09
CA GLU A 4 4.28 18.02 1.21
C GLU A 4 4.75 17.44 2.55
N GLU A 5 4.65 16.13 2.73
CA GLU A 5 5.20 15.49 3.92
C GLU A 5 6.73 15.59 3.95
N ALA A 6 7.42 15.39 2.83
CA ALA A 6 8.88 15.47 2.77
C ALA A 6 9.45 16.85 3.14
N LYS A 7 8.63 17.92 3.08
CA LYS A 7 9.04 19.29 3.44
C LYS A 7 9.05 19.56 4.95
N LYS A 8 8.52 18.65 5.77
CA LYS A 8 8.49 18.83 7.24
C LYS A 8 9.87 18.54 7.85
N ASP A 9 10.21 19.28 8.89
CA ASP A 9 11.54 19.26 9.53
C ASP A 9 11.96 17.89 10.10
N ASP A 10 11.00 16.97 10.33
CA ASP A 10 11.23 15.63 10.86
C ASP A 10 11.50 14.56 9.78
N ARG A 11 11.59 14.95 8.51
CA ARG A 11 11.78 14.03 7.37
C ARG A 11 12.95 14.47 6.51
N GLN A 12 13.78 13.50 6.11
CA GLN A 12 14.98 13.80 5.31
C GLN A 12 14.76 13.57 3.81
N MET A 13 13.93 12.60 3.43
CA MET A 13 13.76 12.17 2.03
C MET A 13 12.38 11.54 1.80
N ALA A 14 11.94 11.54 0.54
CA ALA A 14 10.81 10.75 0.07
C ALA A 14 11.15 10.04 -1.25
N PHE A 15 10.61 8.83 -1.42
CA PHE A 15 10.80 8.02 -2.61
C PHE A 15 9.48 7.92 -3.37
N LEU A 16 9.51 8.33 -4.64
CA LEU A 16 8.38 8.15 -5.56
C LEU A 16 8.64 6.89 -6.39
N LEU A 17 7.76 5.91 -6.26
CA LEU A 17 7.86 4.62 -6.93
C LEU A 17 6.75 4.48 -7.96
N ASN A 18 7.02 3.72 -9.02
CA ASN A 18 5.97 3.32 -9.96
C ASN A 18 4.93 2.45 -9.23
N PRO A 19 3.62 2.65 -9.50
CA PRO A 19 2.59 1.84 -8.86
C PRO A 19 2.72 0.37 -9.28
N THR A 20 2.52 -0.53 -8.32
CA THR A 20 2.47 -1.97 -8.60
C THR A 20 1.22 -2.30 -9.41
N LYS A 21 1.39 -2.98 -10.54
CA LYS A 21 0.27 -3.42 -11.37
C LYS A 21 -0.42 -4.63 -10.76
N ILE A 22 -1.73 -4.78 -11.02
CA ILE A 22 -2.50 -5.88 -10.44
C ILE A 22 -2.01 -7.27 -10.91
N GLU A 23 -1.49 -7.35 -12.14
CA GLU A 23 -0.92 -8.57 -12.70
C GLU A 23 0.32 -9.04 -11.92
N GLN A 24 1.13 -8.09 -11.44
CA GLN A 24 2.32 -8.40 -10.64
C GLN A 24 1.93 -8.93 -9.27
N VAL A 25 0.91 -8.34 -8.63
CA VAL A 25 0.38 -8.83 -7.36
C VAL A 25 -0.15 -10.26 -7.51
N LYS A 26 -0.92 -10.52 -8.57
CA LYS A 26 -1.43 -11.87 -8.87
C LYS A 26 -0.30 -12.86 -9.09
N ALA A 27 0.73 -12.50 -9.85
CA ALA A 27 1.86 -13.38 -10.12
C ALA A 27 2.61 -13.79 -8.83
N VAL A 28 2.89 -12.83 -7.94
CA VAL A 28 3.54 -13.09 -6.65
C VAL A 28 2.69 -13.99 -5.76
N ALA A 29 1.38 -13.73 -5.68
CA ALA A 29 0.47 -14.55 -4.89
C ALA A 29 0.34 -15.99 -5.42
N THR A 30 0.22 -16.16 -6.75
CA THR A 30 0.15 -17.49 -7.38
C THR A 30 1.46 -18.28 -7.21
N ALA A 31 2.59 -17.58 -7.08
CA ALA A 31 3.87 -18.19 -6.76
C ALA A 31 4.02 -18.58 -5.27
N GLY A 32 3.01 -18.33 -4.42
CA GLY A 32 3.07 -18.59 -2.98
C GLY A 32 4.01 -17.63 -2.23
N GLN A 33 4.36 -16.50 -2.84
CA GLN A 33 5.26 -15.50 -2.29
C GLN A 33 4.49 -14.33 -1.66
N VAL A 34 5.20 -13.51 -0.89
CA VAL A 34 4.66 -12.32 -0.25
C VAL A 34 5.27 -11.05 -0.84
N MET A 35 4.44 -10.02 -1.01
CA MET A 35 4.91 -8.69 -1.38
C MET A 35 5.66 -8.06 -0.20
N PRO A 36 6.68 -7.21 -0.46
CA PRO A 36 7.34 -6.45 0.60
C PRO A 36 6.35 -5.59 1.39
N GLN A 37 6.65 -5.30 2.65
CA GLN A 37 5.76 -4.48 3.46
C GLN A 37 5.59 -3.08 2.87
N LYS A 38 4.35 -2.57 2.90
CA LYS A 38 3.96 -1.24 2.40
C LYS A 38 4.24 -1.01 0.90
N SER A 39 4.44 -2.06 0.10
CA SER A 39 4.69 -1.92 -1.34
C SER A 39 3.41 -1.70 -2.16
N THR A 40 2.23 -1.98 -1.60
CA THR A 40 0.94 -1.86 -2.29
C THR A 40 -0.09 -1.14 -1.44
N TYR A 41 -0.88 -0.26 -2.05
CA TYR A 41 -2.00 0.45 -1.43
C TYR A 41 -3.26 0.27 -2.27
N PHE A 42 -4.27 -0.45 -1.76
CA PHE A 42 -5.55 -0.64 -2.44
C PHE A 42 -6.52 0.47 -2.05
N TYR A 43 -7.08 1.15 -3.06
CA TYR A 43 -8.07 2.20 -2.89
C TYR A 43 -9.34 1.92 -3.70
N PRO A 44 -10.54 1.93 -3.07
CA PRO A 44 -10.75 2.03 -1.63
C PRO A 44 -10.17 0.80 -0.91
N LYS A 45 -9.84 0.95 0.38
CA LYS A 45 -9.45 -0.21 1.19
C LYS A 45 -10.58 -1.24 1.17
N LEU A 46 -10.20 -2.52 1.16
CA LEU A 46 -11.17 -3.61 1.21
C LEU A 46 -12.08 -3.44 2.42
N LEU A 47 -13.38 -3.40 2.17
CA LEU A 47 -14.42 -3.28 3.20
C LEU A 47 -14.53 -4.55 4.07
N SER A 48 -13.74 -5.59 3.79
CA SER A 48 -13.61 -6.78 4.64
C SER A 48 -13.32 -6.41 6.10
N GLY A 49 -12.61 -5.30 6.33
CA GLY A 49 -12.42 -4.75 7.68
C GLY A 49 -13.73 -4.45 8.41
N LEU A 50 -14.75 -3.93 7.73
CA LEU A 50 -16.07 -3.66 8.32
C LEU A 50 -16.89 -4.94 8.53
N VAL A 51 -16.65 -5.99 7.75
CA VAL A 51 -17.31 -7.30 7.92
C VAL A 51 -16.68 -8.07 9.10
N ILE A 52 -15.36 -8.00 9.24
CA ILE A 52 -14.61 -8.69 10.31
C ILE A 52 -14.69 -7.90 11.64
N ASN A 53 -14.75 -6.57 11.57
CA ASN A 53 -14.84 -5.68 12.73
C ASN A 53 -15.88 -4.57 12.46
N PRO A 54 -17.18 -4.89 12.58
CA PRO A 54 -18.24 -3.90 12.45
C PRO A 54 -18.11 -2.82 13.53
N ILE A 55 -18.38 -1.57 13.17
CA ILE A 55 -18.43 -0.46 14.12
C ILE A 55 -19.80 -0.52 14.78
N GLU A 56 -19.86 -0.85 16.06
CA GLU A 56 -21.03 -0.58 16.92
C GLU A 56 -21.13 0.90 17.27
#